data_AF-A0A354CYS3-F1
#
_entry.id   AF-A0A354CYS3-F1
#
_cell.length_a   1.000
_cell.length_b   1.000
_cell.length_c   1.000
_cell.angle_alpha   90.00
_cell.angle_beta   90.00
_cell.angle_gamma   90.00
#
_symmetry.space_group_name_H-M   'P 1'
#
loop_
_entity.id
_entity.type
_entity.pdbx_description
1 polymer ?
#
loop_
_entity_poly.entity_id
_entity_poly.type
_entity_poly.pdbx_seq_one_letter_code
_entity_poly.pdbx_strand_id
1 'polypeptide(L)' 'MAGGVIELTDKNFAQHVLNASTPALVDMWAAWCSPCRMIAPVIEELA' A
#
# COMPACT_ATOMS: atom_id res chain seq x y z
N MET A 1 5.91 -5.44 -7.19
CA MET A 1 5.30 -4.10 -7.31
C MET A 1 4.66 -3.99 -8.69
N ALA A 2 3.75 -4.93 -8.96
CA ALA A 2 2.89 -4.94 -10.14
C ALA A 2 1.87 -3.79 -10.07
N GLY A 3 1.32 -3.39 -11.21
CA GLY A 3 0.61 -2.13 -11.42
C GLY A 3 -0.77 -1.95 -10.77
N GLY A 4 -1.06 -2.60 -9.63
CA GLY A 4 -2.30 -2.44 -8.85
C GLY A 4 -2.16 -1.58 -7.59
N VAL A 5 -0.94 -1.31 -7.13
CA VAL A 5 -0.69 -0.63 -5.85
C VAL A 5 -0.17 0.79 -6.07
N ILE A 6 -0.73 1.76 -5.34
CA ILE A 6 -0.28 3.16 -5.36
C ILE A 6 0.79 3.35 -4.29
N GLU A 7 2.00 3.74 -4.69
CA GLU A 7 3.06 4.08 -3.73
C GLU A 7 2.75 5.39 -3.00
N LEU A 8 2.67 5.30 -1.68
CA LEU A 8 2.37 6.43 -0.83
C LEU A 8 3.65 7.13 -0.37
N THR A 9 3.57 8.45 -0.31
CA THR A 9 4.55 9.35 0.27
C THR A 9 3.82 10.36 1.15
N ASP A 10 4.54 11.04 2.04
CA ASP A 10 3.95 12.08 2.89
C ASP A 10 3.20 13.15 2.08
N LYS A 11 3.63 13.41 0.85
CA LYS A 11 3.04 14.42 -0.04
C LYS A 11 1.69 14.00 -0.62
N ASN A 12 1.46 12.71 -0.82
CA ASN A 12 0.28 12.20 -1.53
C ASN A 12 -0.69 11.44 -0.59
N PHE A 13 -0.30 11.18 0.65
CA PHE A 13 -1.11 10.46 1.63
C PHE A 13 -2.46 11.13 1.90
N ALA A 14 -2.48 12.46 2.05
CA ALA A 14 -3.73 13.18 2.30
C ALA A 14 -4.73 13.04 1.13
N GLN A 15 -4.23 13.08 -0.10
CA GLN A 15 -5.05 12.96 -1.30
C GLN A 15 -5.63 11.54 -1.45
N HIS A 16 -4.80 10.51 -1.26
CA HIS A 16 -5.18 9.13 -1.55
C HIS A 16 -5.81 8.38 -0.38
N VAL A 17 -5.56 8.81 0.87
CA VAL A 17 -6.03 8.11 2.08
C VAL A 17 -6.97 8.99 2.89
N LEU A 18 -6.54 10.19 3.30
CA LEU A 18 -7.34 11.01 4.22
C LEU A 18 -8.62 11.56 3.59
N ASN A 19 -8.57 11.90 2.30
CA ASN A 19 -9.70 12.42 1.55
C ASN A 19 -10.45 11.34 0.75
N ALA A 20 -10.14 10.05 0.98
CA ALA A 20 -10.77 8.96 0.26
C ALA A 20 -12.25 8.81 0.68
N SER A 21 -13.13 8.67 -0.30
CA SER A 21 -14.56 8.39 -0.09
C SER A 21 -14.84 6.93 0.27
N THR A 22 -13.86 6.05 0.06
CA THR A 22 -13.91 4.62 0.39
C THR A 22 -12.81 4.27 1.39
N PRO A 23 -12.98 3.22 2.21
CA PRO A 23 -11.91 2.74 3.09
C PRO A 23 -10.64 2.41 2.29
N ALA A 24 -9.49 2.84 2.82
CA ALA A 24 -8.18 2.57 2.23
C ALA A 24 -7.42 1.55 3.09
N LEU A 25 -6.89 0.50 2.47
CA LEU A 25 -5.93 -0.42 3.07
C LEU A 25 -4.52 0.07 2.74
N VAL A 26 -3.68 0.25 3.76
CA VAL A 26 -2.30 0.74 3.60
C VAL A 26 -1.33 -0.35 4.04
N ASP A 27 -0.51 -0.83 3.11
CA ASP A 27 0.62 -1.73 3.42
C ASP A 27 1.83 -0.91 3.85
N MET A 28 2.13 -0.92 5.15
CA MET A 28 3.31 -0.28 5.72
C MET A 28 4.47 -1.27 5.68
N TRP A 29 5.22 -1.25 4.59
CA TRP A 29 6.33 -2.17 4.35
C TRP A 29 7.70 -1.49 4.43
N ALA A 30 8.76 -2.30 4.41
CA ALA A 30 10.13 -1.83 4.25
C ALA A 30 10.94 -2.87 3.45
N ALA A 31 11.94 -2.41 2.70
CA ALA A 31 12.78 -3.30 1.89
C ALA A 31 13.46 -4.41 2.70
N TRP A 32 13.76 -4.17 3.98
CA TRP A 32 14.40 -5.13 4.88
C TRP A 32 13.40 -5.95 5.72
N CYS A 33 12.09 -5.73 5.56
CA CYS A 33 11.07 -6.48 6.30
C CYS A 33 10.76 -7.82 5.61
N SER A 34 11.40 -8.90 6.08
CA SER A 34 11.16 -10.25 5.55
C SER A 34 9.69 -10.70 5.67
N PRO A 35 8.98 -10.50 6.80
CA PRO A 35 7.56 -10.82 6.90
C PRO A 35 6.68 -10.07 5.91
N CYS A 36 6.98 -8.80 5.64
CA CYS A 36 6.22 -7.97 4.70
C CYS A 36 6.32 -8.53 3.27
N ARG A 37 7.50 -9.01 2.86
CA ARG A 37 7.68 -9.64 1.54
C ARG A 37 6.84 -10.89 1.34
N MET A 38 6.58 -11.65 2.42
CA MET A 38 5.72 -12.84 2.34
C MET A 38 4.24 -12.47 2.16
N ILE A 39 3.81 -11.33 2.69
CA ILE A 39 2.43 -10.85 2.63
C ILE A 39 2.15 -10.06 1.34
N ALA A 40 3.15 -9.41 0.77
CA ALA A 40 3.07 -8.64 -0.48
C ALA A 40 2.25 -9.31 -1.61
N PRO A 41 2.43 -10.61 -1.97
CA PRO A 41 1.62 -11.23 -3.01
C PRO A 41 0.12 -11.30 -2.67
N VAL A 42 -0.23 -11.49 -1.40
CA VAL A 42 -1.63 -11.50 -0.96
C VAL A 42 -2.24 -10.11 -1.08
N ILE A 43 -1.47 -9.05 -0.80
CA ILE A 43 -1.91 -7.67 -0.98
C ILE A 43 -2.06 -7.32 -2.46
N GLU A 44 -1.15 -7.77 -3.32
CA GLU A 44 -1.25 -7.58 -4.78
C GLU A 44 -2.48 -8.31 -5.38
N GLU A 45 -2.93 -9.43 -4.81
CA GLU A 45 -4.17 -10.12 -5.23
C GLU A 45 -5.46 -9.39 -4.81
N LEU A 46 -5.39 -8.51 -3.80
CA LEU A 46 -6.54 -7.75 -3.28
C LEU A 46 -6.74 -6.39 -3.97
N ALA A 47 -5.73 -5.90 -4.70
CA ALA A 47 -5.67 -4.56 -5.30
C ALA A 47 -6.28 -4.53 -6.71
#